data_AF-A0A0F9NM68-F1
#
_entry.id   AF-A0A0F9NM68-F1
#
_cell.length_a   1.000
_cell.length_b   1.000
_cell.length_c   1.000
_cell.angle_alpha   90.00
_cell.angle_beta   90.00
_cell.angle_gamma   90.00
#
_symmetry.space_group_name_H-M   'P 1'
#
loop_
_entity.id
_entity.type
_entity.pdbx_description
1 polymer ?
#
loop_
_entity_poly.entity_id
_entity_poly.type
_entity_poly.pdbx_seq_one_letter_code
_entity_poly.pdbx_strand_id
1 'polypeptide(L)'
;MSLDELISIERVELNATKERIRETYDITTLMLSKLFREILLELRRDIIPLLDVEILLFSLKSVPFTNEVKGLKLLESLKGCLVNELYRKSNEWTCKSFTIKLQELMSLILYDYIIDGSIIVYRSNPTEWDLRVSLI
;
A
#
# COMPACT_ATOMS: atom_id res chain seq x y z
N MET A 1 13.68 0.37 -0.26
CA MET A 1 13.91 -0.93 0.41
C MET A 1 12.63 -1.72 0.20
N SER A 2 12.70 -3.04 -0.01
CA SER A 2 11.50 -3.87 0.04
C SER A 2 11.16 -4.16 1.50
N LEU A 3 9.87 -4.18 1.84
CA LEU A 3 9.40 -4.68 3.13
C LEU A 3 9.97 -6.08 3.38
N ASP A 4 10.70 -6.27 4.47
CA ASP A 4 11.25 -7.58 4.85
C ASP A 4 10.13 -8.61 5.11
N GLU A 5 8.97 -8.12 5.53
CA GLU A 5 7.76 -8.91 5.78
C GLU A 5 7.03 -9.35 4.51
N LEU A 6 7.41 -8.85 3.33
CA LEU A 6 6.80 -9.19 2.04
C LEU A 6 7.63 -10.25 1.31
N ILE A 7 7.23 -11.51 1.44
CA ILE A 7 7.98 -12.66 0.92
C ILE A 7 7.34 -13.14 -0.37
N SER A 8 8.06 -13.08 -1.49
CA SER A 8 7.60 -13.70 -2.75
C SER A 8 7.68 -15.22 -2.63
N ILE A 9 6.52 -15.88 -2.63
CA ILE A 9 6.40 -17.33 -2.42
C ILE A 9 6.11 -18.10 -3.71
N GLU A 10 5.51 -17.45 -4.71
CA GLU A 10 5.23 -18.05 -6.01
C GLU A 10 5.41 -17.03 -7.12
N ARG A 11 6.12 -17.40 -8.18
CA ARG A 11 6.27 -16.57 -9.37
C ARG A 11 6.00 -17.38 -10.63
N VAL A 12 5.11 -16.85 -11.47
CA VAL A 12 4.80 -17.41 -12.79
C VAL A 12 5.32 -16.45 -13.85
N GLU A 13 6.19 -16.95 -14.72
CA GLU A 13 6.82 -16.18 -15.80
C GLU A 13 6.54 -16.82 -17.16
N LEU A 14 6.43 -15.98 -18.20
CA LEU A 14 6.43 -16.45 -19.58
C LEU A 14 7.80 -17.06 -19.90
N ASN A 15 7.82 -18.32 -20.32
CA ASN A 15 9.09 -19.02 -20.55
C ASN A 15 9.97 -18.32 -21.61
N ALA A 16 9.35 -17.74 -22.65
CA ALA A 16 10.04 -17.11 -23.77
C ALA A 16 10.63 -15.72 -23.44
N THR A 17 9.91 -14.90 -22.67
CA THR A 17 10.30 -13.50 -22.39
C THR A 17 10.78 -13.27 -20.96
N LYS A 18 10.66 -14.29 -20.07
CA LYS A 18 10.84 -14.18 -18.61
C LYS A 18 9.96 -13.11 -17.96
N GLU A 19 8.90 -12.72 -18.66
CA GLU A 19 8.00 -11.70 -18.17
C GLU A 19 7.11 -12.27 -17.06
N ARG A 20 7.03 -11.55 -15.93
CA ARG A 20 6.20 -11.95 -14.79
C ARG A 20 4.73 -11.75 -15.12
N ILE A 21 3.95 -12.82 -14.99
CA ILE A 21 2.51 -12.84 -15.26
C ILE A 21 1.73 -12.78 -13.94
N ARG A 22 2.26 -13.46 -12.92
CA ARG A 22 1.69 -13.58 -11.58
C ARG A 22 2.82 -13.69 -10.56
N GLU A 23 2.70 -12.95 -9.47
CA GLU A 23 3.57 -13.08 -8.31
C GLU A 23 2.70 -13.09 -7.05
N THR A 24 2.92 -14.09 -6.19
CA THR A 24 2.22 -14.23 -4.91
C THR A 24 3.18 -13.86 -3.80
N TYR A 25 2.75 -12.93 -2.97
CA TYR A 25 3.47 -12.48 -1.79
C TYR A 25 2.74 -12.92 -0.53
N ASP A 26 3.50 -13.45 0.42
CA ASP A 26 3.06 -13.69 1.79
C ASP A 26 3.48 -12.49 2.65
N ILE A 27 2.57 -12.02 3.49
CA ILE A 27 2.78 -10.94 4.45
C ILE A 27 2.62 -11.54 5.83
N THR A 28 3.66 -11.44 6.64
CA THR A 28 3.67 -11.97 8.00
C THR A 28 4.06 -10.91 9.00
N THR A 29 3.20 -10.67 9.98
CA THR A 29 3.40 -9.80 11.13
C THR A 29 3.79 -8.36 10.78
N LEU A 30 3.29 -7.84 9.66
CA LEU A 30 3.62 -6.49 9.21
C LEU A 30 2.87 -5.46 10.05
N MET A 31 3.62 -4.73 10.89
CA MET A 31 3.07 -3.60 11.65
C MET A 31 2.63 -2.48 10.72
N LEU A 32 1.39 -2.00 10.88
CA LEU A 32 0.84 -0.87 10.11
C LEU A 32 1.71 0.38 10.27
N SER A 33 2.15 0.69 11.50
CA SER A 33 3.06 1.82 11.76
C SER A 33 4.43 1.66 11.08
N LYS A 34 4.92 0.43 10.89
CA LYS A 34 6.16 0.16 10.13
C LYS A 34 5.93 0.46 8.65
N LEU A 35 4.83 -0.05 8.07
CA LEU A 35 4.47 0.20 6.68
C LEU A 35 4.35 1.70 6.36
N PHE A 36 3.68 2.48 7.23
CA PHE A 36 3.66 3.95 7.10
C PHE A 36 5.06 4.56 7.05
N ARG A 37 5.95 4.15 7.96
CA ARG A 37 7.32 4.69 8.06
C ARG A 37 8.14 4.39 6.81
N GLU A 38 8.04 3.17 6.28
CA GLU A 38 8.80 2.78 5.09
C GLU A 38 8.32 3.52 3.83
N ILE A 39 7.00 3.63 3.64
CA ILE A 39 6.44 4.44 2.55
C ILE A 39 6.91 5.90 2.66
N LEU A 40 6.85 6.49 3.86
CA LEU A 40 7.32 7.86 4.08
C LEU A 40 8.82 8.03 3.81
N LEU A 41 9.65 7.00 4.04
CA LEU A 41 11.07 7.02 3.73
C LEU A 41 11.32 7.02 2.21
N GLU A 42 10.60 6.22 1.45
CA GLU A 42 10.72 6.18 -0.01
C GLU A 42 10.17 7.46 -0.67
N LEU A 43 9.05 8.00 -0.16
CA LEU A 43 8.51 9.26 -0.65
C LEU A 43 9.47 10.44 -0.47
N ARG A 44 10.31 10.44 0.57
CA ARG A 44 11.38 11.44 0.75
C ARG A 44 12.49 11.34 -0.30
N ARG A 45 12.60 10.20 -0.98
CA ARG A 45 13.51 9.96 -2.10
C ARG A 45 12.82 10.24 -3.44
N ASP A 46 11.64 10.86 -3.41
CA ASP A 46 10.77 11.08 -4.55
C ASP A 46 10.37 9.78 -5.27
N ILE A 47 10.27 8.67 -4.53
CA ILE A 47 9.84 7.36 -5.03
C ILE A 47 8.49 7.01 -4.41
N ILE A 48 7.53 6.59 -5.24
CA ILE A 48 6.24 6.05 -4.78
C ILE A 48 6.33 4.51 -4.80
N PRO A 49 6.45 3.84 -3.65
CA PRO A 49 6.46 2.38 -3.60
C PRO A 49 5.03 1.85 -3.81
N LEU A 50 4.64 1.69 -5.07
CA LEU A 50 3.24 1.43 -5.46
C LEU A 50 2.60 0.27 -4.68
N LEU A 51 3.25 -0.89 -4.63
CA LEU A 51 2.72 -2.08 -3.95
C LEU A 51 2.52 -1.82 -2.45
N ASP A 52 3.52 -1.26 -1.77
CA ASP A 52 3.46 -0.95 -0.34
C ASP A 52 2.31 0.02 -0.03
N VAL A 53 2.12 1.03 -0.89
CA VAL A 53 1.00 1.96 -0.76
C VAL A 53 -0.34 1.25 -1.00
N GLU A 54 -0.45 0.37 -1.98
CA GLU A 54 -1.67 -0.41 -2.22
C GLU A 54 -2.01 -1.31 -1.02
N ILE A 55 -1.01 -1.99 -0.46
CA ILE A 55 -1.13 -2.79 0.78
C ILE A 55 -1.66 -1.91 1.91
N LEU A 56 -1.09 -0.72 2.08
CA LEU A 56 -1.51 0.21 3.12
C LEU A 56 -2.97 0.62 2.93
N LEU A 57 -3.34 1.11 1.74
CA LEU A 57 -4.69 1.59 1.47
C LEU A 57 -5.74 0.48 1.53
N PHE A 58 -5.37 -0.75 1.18
CA PHE A 58 -6.23 -1.91 1.35
C PHE A 58 -6.46 -2.20 2.84
N SER A 59 -5.37 -2.28 3.62
CA SER A 59 -5.40 -2.60 5.05
C SER A 59 -6.20 -1.57 5.86
N LEU A 60 -6.10 -0.29 5.50
CA LEU A 60 -6.81 0.79 6.17
C LEU A 60 -8.34 0.74 6.03
N LYS A 61 -8.89 -0.10 5.14
CA LYS A 61 -10.36 -0.35 5.10
C LYS A 61 -10.89 -1.01 6.37
N SER A 62 -10.01 -1.71 7.10
CA SER A 62 -10.34 -2.43 8.33
C SER A 62 -9.89 -1.70 9.59
N VAL A 63 -9.37 -0.47 9.45
CA VAL A 63 -8.81 0.31 10.57
C VAL A 63 -9.74 1.48 10.90
N PRO A 64 -10.23 1.58 12.15
CA PRO A 64 -11.01 2.74 12.57
C PRO A 64 -10.14 3.99 12.73
N PHE A 65 -10.70 5.12 12.33
CA PHE A 65 -10.12 6.45 12.50
C PHE A 65 -10.79 7.20 13.66
N THR A 66 -10.00 7.95 14.42
CA THR A 66 -10.49 8.88 15.47
C THR A 66 -11.47 9.91 14.92
N ASN A 67 -11.32 10.29 13.65
CA ASN A 67 -12.30 11.05 12.88
C ASN A 67 -12.58 10.33 11.55
N GLU A 68 -13.60 9.47 11.55
CA GLU A 68 -13.98 8.65 10.39
C GLU A 68 -14.21 9.45 9.11
N VAL A 69 -14.96 10.56 9.19
CA VAL A 69 -15.26 11.38 8.01
C VAL A 69 -13.99 11.96 7.40
N LYS A 70 -13.07 12.46 8.23
CA LYS A 70 -11.79 12.99 7.77
C LYS A 70 -10.88 11.87 7.23
N GLY A 71 -10.81 10.75 7.94
CA GLY A 71 -10.01 9.59 7.56
C GLY A 71 -10.41 9.02 6.20
N LEU A 72 -11.71 8.79 5.98
CA LEU A 72 -12.23 8.31 4.70
C LEU A 72 -11.98 9.29 3.55
N LYS A 73 -12.12 10.60 3.78
CA LYS A 73 -11.80 11.62 2.76
C LYS A 73 -10.32 11.59 2.37
N LEU A 74 -9.42 11.46 3.34
CA LEU A 74 -7.98 11.34 3.09
C LEU A 74 -7.66 10.04 2.34
N LEU A 75 -8.27 8.92 2.75
CA LEU A 75 -8.09 7.62 2.11
C LEU A 75 -8.52 7.65 0.63
N GLU A 76 -9.71 8.17 0.32
CA GLU A 76 -10.19 8.32 -1.05
C GLU A 76 -9.31 9.27 -1.86
N SER A 77 -8.84 10.35 -1.25
CA SER A 77 -7.91 11.27 -1.90
C SER A 77 -6.56 10.61 -2.25
N LEU A 78 -6.04 9.71 -1.40
CA LEU A 78 -4.80 8.98 -1.66
C LEU A 78 -5.00 7.92 -2.75
N LYS A 79 -6.14 7.21 -2.76
CA LYS A 79 -6.51 6.31 -3.87
C LYS A 79 -6.57 7.05 -5.20
N GLY A 80 -7.20 8.23 -5.22
CA GLY A 80 -7.25 9.09 -6.40
C GLY A 80 -5.86 9.50 -6.91
N CYS A 81 -4.92 9.79 -5.99
CA CYS A 81 -3.53 10.08 -6.34
C CYS A 81 -2.85 8.89 -7.04
N LEU A 82 -3.00 7.68 -6.50
CA LEU A 82 -2.43 6.46 -7.08
C LEU A 82 -2.94 6.20 -8.51
N VAL A 83 -4.25 6.33 -8.72
CA VAL A 83 -4.85 6.21 -10.06
C VAL A 83 -4.27 7.27 -11.00
N ASN A 84 -4.13 8.51 -10.55
CA ASN A 84 -3.58 9.57 -11.40
C ASN A 84 -2.11 9.36 -11.77
N GLU A 85 -1.28 8.85 -10.85
CA GLU A 85 0.11 8.47 -11.11
C GLU A 85 0.20 7.33 -12.13
N LEU A 86 -0.57 6.25 -11.94
CA LEU A 86 -0.59 5.11 -12.84
C LEU A 86 -1.03 5.48 -14.28
N TYR A 87 -1.94 6.45 -14.41
CA TYR A 87 -2.47 6.87 -15.71
C TYR A 87 -1.94 8.24 -16.20
N ARG A 88 -0.97 8.85 -15.51
CA ARG A 88 -0.39 10.18 -15.78
C ARG A 88 -1.44 11.26 -16.11
N LYS A 89 -2.57 11.24 -15.40
CA LYS A 89 -3.73 12.09 -15.72
C LYS A 89 -3.68 13.50 -15.14
N SER A 90 -2.77 13.79 -14.21
CA SER A 90 -2.67 15.10 -13.55
C SER A 90 -1.29 15.35 -12.95
N ASN A 91 -0.77 16.57 -13.12
CA ASN A 91 0.49 17.06 -12.53
C ASN A 91 0.32 17.63 -11.11
N GLU A 92 -0.86 17.50 -10.50
CA GLU A 92 -1.16 18.12 -9.19
C GLU A 92 -0.57 17.34 -8.01
N TRP A 93 -0.14 16.11 -8.25
CA TRP A 93 0.34 15.21 -7.22
C TRP A 93 1.87 15.15 -7.21
N THR A 94 2.43 15.24 -6.01
CA THR A 94 3.87 15.15 -5.78
C THR A 94 4.07 14.25 -4.57
N CYS A 95 5.25 13.62 -4.46
CA CYS A 95 5.62 12.88 -3.25
C CYS A 95 5.47 13.73 -1.98
N LYS A 96 5.64 15.06 -2.10
CA LYS A 96 5.38 16.02 -1.01
C LYS A 96 3.91 16.11 -0.62
N SER A 97 2.99 16.29 -1.58
CA SER A 97 1.55 16.35 -1.27
C SER A 97 1.00 15.01 -0.78
N PHE A 98 1.55 13.90 -1.28
CA PHE A 98 1.25 12.55 -0.80
C PHE A 98 1.71 12.38 0.67
N THR A 99 2.95 12.77 0.97
CA THR A 99 3.54 12.70 2.32
C THR A 99 2.67 13.41 3.35
N ILE A 100 2.20 14.63 3.06
CA ILE A 100 1.36 15.41 3.99
C ILE A 100 0.07 14.67 4.32
N LYS A 101 -0.64 14.17 3.30
CA LYS A 101 -1.90 13.43 3.50
C LYS A 101 -1.68 12.12 4.25
N LEU A 102 -0.59 11.43 3.95
CA LEU A 102 -0.23 10.18 4.59
C LEU A 102 0.07 10.38 6.10
N GLN A 103 0.80 11.44 6.44
CA GLN A 103 1.06 11.84 7.82
C GLN A 103 -0.22 12.25 8.56
N GLU A 104 -1.09 13.02 7.90
CA GLU A 104 -2.40 13.36 8.47
C GLU A 104 -3.24 12.10 8.72
N LEU A 105 -3.27 11.15 7.78
CA LEU A 105 -4.02 9.91 7.94
C LEU A 105 -3.47 9.06 9.09
N MET A 106 -2.14 8.95 9.19
CA MET A 106 -1.47 8.26 10.30
C MET A 106 -1.84 8.86 11.65
N SER A 107 -1.97 10.20 11.74
CA SER A 107 -2.36 10.89 12.99
C SER A 107 -3.79 10.59 13.44
N LEU A 108 -4.63 10.06 12.55
CA LEU A 108 -6.01 9.69 12.86
C LEU A 108 -6.15 8.25 13.40
N ILE A 109 -5.08 7.45 13.41
CA ILE A 109 -5.10 6.06 13.84
C ILE A 109 -4.59 5.99 15.29
N LEU A 110 -5.42 5.44 16.19
CA LEU A 110 -5.12 5.44 17.64
C LEU A 110 -4.20 4.28 18.06
N TYR A 111 -4.37 3.13 17.44
CA TYR A 111 -3.66 1.90 17.80
C TYR A 111 -2.82 1.41 16.63
N ASP A 112 -1.79 0.63 16.91
CA ASP A 112 -1.08 -0.09 15.87
C ASP A 112 -1.83 -1.39 15.53
N TYR A 113 -1.64 -1.87 14.30
CA TYR A 113 -2.31 -3.05 13.78
C TYR A 113 -1.29 -3.95 13.11
N ILE A 114 -1.54 -5.25 13.15
CA ILE A 114 -0.78 -6.25 12.40
C ILE A 114 -1.55 -6.58 11.13
N ILE A 115 -0.81 -6.60 10.02
CA ILE A 115 -1.26 -7.06 8.71
C ILE A 115 -0.65 -8.43 8.45
N ASP A 116 -1.49 -9.42 8.17
CA ASP A 116 -1.13 -10.79 7.83
C ASP A 116 -1.90 -11.27 6.59
N GLY A 117 -1.35 -12.24 5.87
CA GLY A 117 -2.04 -12.96 4.81
C GLY A 117 -1.28 -12.91 3.49
N SER A 118 -1.98 -12.96 2.36
CA SER A 118 -1.34 -13.06 1.06
C SER A 118 -1.93 -12.13 0.01
N ILE A 119 -1.12 -11.83 -1.00
CA ILE A 119 -1.47 -10.98 -2.12
C ILE A 119 -1.03 -11.66 -3.40
N ILE A 120 -1.92 -11.71 -4.38
CA ILE A 120 -1.59 -12.21 -5.71
C ILE A 120 -1.65 -11.03 -6.68
N VAL A 121 -0.49 -10.60 -7.15
CA VAL A 121 -0.35 -9.55 -8.15
C VAL A 121 -0.32 -10.18 -9.53
N TYR A 122 -1.21 -9.73 -10.40
CA TYR A 122 -1.26 -10.13 -11.79
C TYR A 122 -0.77 -9.00 -12.69
N ARG A 123 -0.24 -9.36 -13.85
CA ARG A 123 0.14 -8.38 -14.87
C ARG A 123 -1.05 -7.63 -15.46
N SER A 124 -2.18 -8.32 -15.68
CA SER A 124 -3.30 -7.81 -16.47
C SER A 124 -4.65 -7.92 -15.76
N ASN A 125 -4.68 -8.48 -14.55
CA ASN A 125 -5.89 -8.62 -13.75
C ASN A 125 -5.76 -7.79 -12.47
N PRO A 126 -6.88 -7.43 -11.83
CA PRO A 126 -6.84 -6.82 -10.50
C PRO A 126 -6.09 -7.72 -9.51
N THR A 127 -5.35 -7.08 -8.60
CA THR A 127 -4.70 -7.77 -7.48
C THR A 127 -5.75 -8.48 -6.64
N GLU A 128 -5.50 -9.74 -6.31
CA GLU A 128 -6.29 -10.49 -5.33
C GLU A 128 -5.69 -10.32 -3.93
N TRP A 129 -6.57 -10.09 -2.97
CA TRP A 129 -6.19 -9.74 -1.60
C TRP A 129 -6.81 -10.76 -0.63
N ASP A 130 -5.96 -11.44 0.12
CA ASP A 130 -6.35 -12.21 1.30
C ASP A 130 -5.56 -11.66 2.50
N LEU A 131 -5.84 -10.40 2.84
CA LEU A 131 -5.22 -9.70 3.97
C LEU A 131 -6.16 -9.63 5.16
N ARG A 132 -5.61 -9.85 6.34
CA ARG A 132 -6.26 -9.69 7.62
C ARG A 132 -5.54 -8.60 8.39
N VAL A 133 -6.33 -7.73 9.00
CA VAL A 133 -5.84 -6.66 9.86
C VAL A 133 -6.36 -6.92 11.26
N SER A 134 -5.45 -7.01 12.23
CA SER A 134 -5.78 -7.29 13.62
C SER A 134 -5.17 -6.24 14.54
N LEU A 135 -5.90 -5.89 15.60
CA LEU A 135 -5.42 -5.02 16.66
C LEU A 135 -4.40 -5.78 17.51
N ILE A 136 -3.34 -5.10 17.95
CA ILE A 136 -2.34 -5.63 18.89
C ILE A 136 -2.88 -5.64 20.32
#